data_AF-A0A0M9E8I7-F1
#
_entry.id   AF-A0A0M9E8I7-F1
#
_cell.length_a   1.000
_cell.length_b   1.000
_cell.length_c   1.000
_cell.angle_alpha   90.00
_cell.angle_beta   90.00
_cell.angle_gamma   90.00
#
_symmetry.space_group_name_H-M   'P 1'
#
loop_
_entity.id
_entity.type
_entity.pdbx_description
1 polymer ?
#
loop_
_entity_poly.entity_id
_entity_poly.type
_entity_poly.pdbx_seq_one_letter_code
_entity_poly.pdbx_strand_id
1 'polypeptide(L)'
;MKVKALLTICFLLISLPIQANNSDRELEIQKLVKEAEQKRTQYRKKTEKRKSQQQELERKELQEIKGKRKSIKEQLSQKLSSLRTFVAEMKERADFTKAESIDDTIDKTISITANFLLLEIRYMNDTKSLAKTIYTFYLIKIADKYKKGGKTKSTFETEKDYKNRQEKYGTRMNELKKEMNGFANNIKFQYDKEYLTQIKPFLDYRTLITNQLFPISFQNVKFSLERYDSENKHFVVLTTVKLKKQKFKYLSFLPFPEKQSREYGEHQELLIPDVKFRVTERSHMKARSISFISVDKEYKCIGNINISGVKKWTIKDNLISLDDNIVIDLYKNLMWPAKDNGYSMSWHEAKTYCKNYQHYGYSDWRMPTSEELKSIFDKKATHACWPTKPYTKLVKLALTKIWSSEESKNSAKGVYFQTGGILYDHKDASFTTGALPVRDMTF
;
A
#
# COMPACT_ATOMS: atom_id res chain seq x y z
N MET A 1 -29.46 65.16 37.63
CA MET A 1 -29.10 65.97 38.81
C MET A 1 -27.65 65.71 39.14
N LYS A 2 -26.78 66.34 38.36
CA LYS A 2 -26.16 67.62 38.73
C LYS A 2 -24.95 67.27 39.61
N VAL A 3 -23.78 67.00 39.04
CA VAL A 3 -22.84 68.02 38.49
C VAL A 3 -22.71 69.25 39.42
N LYS A 4 -23.79 69.78 40.00
CA LYS A 4 -23.76 70.62 41.19
C LYS A 4 -23.05 69.99 42.39
N ALA A 5 -23.21 68.68 42.68
CA ALA A 5 -22.55 68.08 43.84
C ALA A 5 -21.01 68.00 43.71
N LEU A 6 -20.49 67.81 42.48
CA LEU A 6 -19.06 67.81 42.21
C LEU A 6 -18.48 69.24 42.13
N LEU A 7 -19.26 70.21 41.65
CA LEU A 7 -18.85 71.62 41.66
C LEU A 7 -18.82 72.23 43.06
N THR A 8 -19.67 71.79 44.00
CA THR A 8 -19.63 72.26 45.40
C THR A 8 -18.40 71.74 46.16
N ILE A 9 -17.91 70.54 45.86
CA ILE A 9 -16.67 69.99 46.45
C ILE A 9 -15.44 70.71 45.88
N CYS A 10 -15.45 71.07 44.58
CA CYS A 10 -14.39 71.87 44.00
C CYS A 10 -14.37 73.33 44.51
N PHE A 11 -15.52 73.92 44.87
CA PHE A 11 -15.56 75.29 45.42
C PHE A 11 -15.14 75.36 46.89
N LEU A 12 -15.33 74.29 47.68
CA LEU A 12 -14.88 74.23 49.08
C LEU A 12 -13.38 73.93 49.25
N LEU A 13 -12.68 73.56 48.16
CA LEU A 13 -11.23 73.36 48.15
C LEU A 13 -10.42 74.63 47.81
N ILE A 14 -11.07 75.76 47.55
CA ILE A 14 -10.38 77.02 47.16
C ILE A 14 -10.09 77.93 48.37
N SER A 15 -10.50 77.57 49.58
CA SER A 15 -10.35 78.42 50.77
C SER A 15 -9.82 77.70 52.01
N LEU A 16 -8.80 76.85 51.85
CA LEU A 16 -7.93 76.42 52.95
C LEU A 16 -6.48 76.84 52.69
N PRO A 17 -5.74 77.31 53.71
CA PRO A 17 -4.52 78.08 53.52
C PRO A 17 -3.38 77.19 53.00
N ILE A 18 -2.78 77.63 51.90
CA ILE A 18 -1.50 77.14 51.38
C ILE A 18 -0.41 77.67 52.32
N GLN A 19 -0.09 76.92 53.37
CA GLN A 19 1.15 77.03 54.13
C GLN A 19 1.34 75.80 55.04
N ALA A 20 1.36 74.61 54.43
CA ALA A 20 2.17 73.51 54.94
C ALA A 20 3.59 73.69 54.39
N ASN A 21 4.57 73.70 55.29
CA ASN A 21 5.96 74.06 55.07
C ASN A 21 6.58 73.26 53.89
N ASN A 22 7.19 73.93 52.91
CA ASN A 22 7.75 73.28 51.71
C ASN A 22 8.77 72.17 52.06
N SER A 23 9.47 72.35 53.19
CA SER A 23 10.39 71.38 53.82
C SER A 23 9.73 70.06 54.23
N ASP A 24 8.51 70.10 54.80
CA ASP A 24 7.82 68.90 55.29
C ASP A 24 7.34 68.02 54.13
N ARG A 25 6.90 68.66 53.04
CA ARG A 25 6.52 67.99 51.79
C ARG A 25 7.72 67.34 51.11
N GLU A 26 8.88 68.00 51.11
CA GLU A 26 10.13 67.45 50.56
C GLU A 26 10.62 66.24 51.36
N LEU A 27 10.53 66.29 52.69
CA LEU A 27 10.88 65.18 53.57
C LEU A 27 9.95 63.97 53.36
N GLU A 28 8.64 64.22 53.18
CA GLU A 28 7.66 63.18 52.87
C GLU A 28 7.91 62.55 51.50
N ILE A 29 8.25 63.35 50.48
CA ILE A 29 8.65 62.84 49.15
C ILE A 29 9.90 61.96 49.27
N GLN A 30 10.95 62.39 49.99
CA GLN A 30 12.17 61.59 50.17
C GLN A 30 11.87 60.24 50.86
N LYS A 31 10.99 60.24 51.87
CA LYS A 31 10.53 59.01 52.52
C LYS A 31 9.80 58.07 51.56
N LEU A 32 8.86 58.61 50.78
CA LEU A 32 8.12 57.84 49.77
C LEU A 32 9.02 57.28 48.66
N VAL A 33 10.03 58.04 48.23
CA VAL A 33 11.05 57.58 47.27
C VAL A 33 11.85 56.42 47.85
N LYS A 34 12.32 56.52 49.10
CA LYS A 34 13.06 55.44 49.77
C LYS A 34 12.21 54.17 49.93
N GLU A 35 10.92 54.31 50.25
CA GLU A 35 9.97 53.18 50.27
C GLU A 35 9.77 52.57 48.88
N ALA A 36 9.69 53.40 47.83
CA ALA A 36 9.58 52.93 46.45
C ALA A 36 10.84 52.17 46.00
N GLU A 37 12.03 52.59 46.41
CA GLU A 37 13.30 51.89 46.16
C GLU A 37 13.36 50.54 46.86
N GLN A 38 12.91 50.46 48.12
CA GLN A 38 12.79 49.19 48.83
C GLN A 38 11.81 48.24 48.12
N LYS A 39 10.64 48.74 47.71
CA LYS A 39 9.65 47.97 46.92
C LYS A 39 10.23 47.50 45.57
N ARG A 40 11.00 48.35 44.87
CA ARG A 40 11.71 47.97 43.63
C ARG A 40 12.72 46.86 43.88
N THR A 41 13.49 46.95 44.97
CA THR A 41 14.50 45.95 45.33
C THR A 41 13.86 44.60 45.67
N GLN A 42 12.77 44.61 46.44
CA GLN A 42 11.97 43.40 46.73
C GLN A 42 11.39 42.80 45.44
N TYR A 43 10.89 43.63 44.53
CA TYR A 43 10.38 43.18 43.24
C TYR A 43 11.49 42.50 42.41
N ARG A 44 12.69 43.11 42.29
CA ARG A 44 13.84 42.50 41.59
C ARG A 44 14.18 41.12 42.16
N LYS A 45 14.32 40.99 43.48
CA LYS A 45 14.54 39.70 44.15
C LYS A 45 13.45 38.67 43.83
N LYS A 46 12.17 39.09 43.81
CA LYS A 46 11.04 38.23 43.44
C LYS A 46 11.10 37.80 41.97
N THR A 47 11.58 38.65 41.08
CA THR A 47 11.71 38.36 39.64
C THR A 47 12.86 37.39 39.37
N GLU A 48 14.00 37.56 40.04
CA GLU A 48 15.12 36.62 40.00
C GLU A 48 14.71 35.25 40.54
N LYS A 49 14.01 35.21 41.69
CA LYS A 49 13.48 33.96 42.24
C LYS A 49 12.56 33.24 41.25
N ARG A 50 11.69 33.96 40.53
CA ARG A 50 10.84 33.40 39.47
C ARG A 50 11.64 32.83 38.29
N LYS A 51 12.72 33.49 37.88
CA LYS A 51 13.62 32.99 36.83
C LYS A 51 14.30 31.68 37.26
N SER A 52 14.83 31.62 38.49
CA SER A 52 15.45 30.41 39.04
C SER A 52 14.46 29.25 39.15
N GLN A 53 13.23 29.51 39.61
CA GLN A 53 12.15 28.51 39.65
C GLN A 53 11.79 27.97 38.27
N GLN A 54 11.77 28.84 37.26
CA GLN A 54 11.51 28.44 35.87
C GLN A 54 12.60 27.53 35.31
N GLN A 55 13.88 27.85 35.57
CA GLN A 55 15.00 26.99 35.18
C GLN A 55 14.96 25.64 35.88
N GLU A 56 14.58 25.60 37.16
CA GLU A 56 14.41 24.35 37.90
C GLU A 56 13.28 23.48 37.31
N LEU A 57 12.17 24.10 36.91
CA LEU A 57 11.06 23.40 36.25
C LEU A 57 11.48 22.80 34.90
N GLU A 58 12.26 23.54 34.11
CA GLU A 58 12.79 23.06 32.82
C GLU A 58 13.76 21.88 33.02
N ARG A 59 14.60 21.91 34.09
CA ARG A 59 15.46 20.78 34.46
C ARG A 59 14.65 19.55 34.88
N LYS A 60 13.60 19.72 35.68
CA LYS A 60 12.71 18.62 36.10
C LYS A 60 11.99 17.99 34.91
N GLU A 61 11.50 18.80 33.97
CA GLU A 61 10.86 18.31 32.75
C GLU A 61 11.84 17.48 31.90
N LEU A 62 13.09 17.93 31.74
CA LEU A 62 14.11 17.17 31.01
C LEU A 62 14.42 15.83 31.70
N GLN A 63 14.52 15.81 33.03
CA GLN A 63 14.76 14.59 33.79
C GLN A 63 13.58 13.62 33.68
N GLU A 64 12.35 14.13 33.70
CA GLU A 64 11.13 13.33 33.49
C GLU A 64 11.09 12.72 32.09
N ILE A 65 11.43 13.49 31.04
CA ILE A 65 11.53 12.99 29.66
C ILE A 65 12.58 11.89 29.57
N LYS A 66 13.77 12.08 30.17
CA LYS A 66 14.84 11.07 30.20
C LYS A 66 14.38 9.80 30.91
N GLY A 67 13.76 9.92 32.07
CA GLY A 67 13.22 8.81 32.84
C GLY A 67 12.15 8.02 32.06
N LYS A 68 11.21 8.73 31.42
CA LYS A 68 10.17 8.09 30.62
C LYS A 68 10.74 7.38 29.39
N ARG A 69 11.72 7.98 28.69
CA ARG A 69 12.42 7.33 27.58
C ARG A 69 13.12 6.05 28.00
N LYS A 70 13.77 6.05 29.17
CA LYS A 70 14.42 4.86 29.74
C LYS A 70 13.40 3.74 29.97
N SER A 71 12.30 4.05 30.65
CA SER A 71 11.20 3.10 30.89
C SER A 71 10.60 2.54 29.60
N ILE A 72 10.41 3.36 28.56
CA ILE A 72 9.91 2.89 27.26
C ILE A 72 10.92 1.98 26.55
N LYS A 73 12.22 2.27 26.67
CA LYS A 73 13.28 1.37 26.13
C LYS A 73 13.30 0.04 26.86
N GLU A 74 13.08 0.01 28.18
CA GLU A 74 12.94 -1.22 28.95
C GLU A 74 11.72 -2.04 28.50
N GLN A 75 10.56 -1.38 28.28
CA GLN A 75 9.37 -2.02 27.72
C GLN A 75 9.63 -2.60 26.31
N LEU A 76 10.36 -1.87 25.47
CA LEU A 76 10.78 -2.37 24.16
C LEU A 76 11.63 -3.64 24.34
N SER A 77 12.68 -3.61 25.17
CA SER A 77 13.54 -4.77 25.41
C SER A 77 12.76 -6.00 25.91
N GLN A 78 11.79 -5.80 26.81
CA GLN A 78 10.91 -6.88 27.28
C GLN A 78 10.06 -7.46 26.13
N LYS A 79 9.46 -6.61 25.30
CA LYS A 79 8.67 -7.05 24.14
C LYS A 79 9.53 -7.79 23.10
N LEU A 80 10.75 -7.31 22.82
CA LEU A 80 11.69 -7.99 21.92
C LEU A 80 12.10 -9.36 22.46
N SER A 81 12.36 -9.47 23.77
CA SER A 81 12.64 -10.76 24.42
C SER A 81 11.46 -11.72 24.29
N SER A 82 10.25 -11.25 24.62
CA SER A 82 9.01 -12.03 24.48
C SER A 82 8.77 -12.48 23.04
N LEU A 83 9.06 -11.63 22.05
CA LEU A 83 8.95 -11.98 20.63
C LEU A 83 9.92 -13.12 20.26
N ARG A 84 11.17 -13.06 20.72
CA ARG A 84 12.16 -14.11 20.46
C ARG A 84 11.74 -15.45 21.06
N THR A 85 11.27 -15.45 22.31
CA THR A 85 10.77 -16.66 22.96
C THR A 85 9.59 -17.24 22.20
N PHE A 86 8.61 -16.40 21.84
CA PHE A 86 7.45 -16.83 21.07
C PHE A 86 7.84 -17.46 19.74
N VAL A 87 8.78 -16.86 19.01
CA VAL A 87 9.29 -17.40 17.74
C VAL A 87 10.06 -18.70 17.94
N ALA A 88 10.82 -18.84 19.03
CA ALA A 88 11.52 -20.08 19.35
C ALA A 88 10.52 -21.23 19.58
N GLU A 89 9.47 -21.02 20.38
CA GLU A 89 8.40 -22.00 20.60
C GLU A 89 7.64 -22.36 19.30
N MET A 90 7.47 -21.39 18.40
CA MET A 90 6.91 -21.67 17.08
C MET A 90 7.84 -22.53 16.24
N LYS A 91 9.15 -22.29 16.30
CA LYS A 91 10.14 -23.07 15.56
C LYS A 91 10.26 -24.51 16.06
N GLU A 92 10.16 -24.73 17.37
CA GLU A 92 10.18 -26.07 17.96
C GLU A 92 8.96 -26.90 17.54
N ARG A 93 7.80 -26.25 17.38
CA ARG A 93 6.57 -26.90 16.91
C ARG A 93 6.48 -27.03 15.40
N ALA A 94 7.23 -26.22 14.66
CA ALA A 94 7.18 -26.18 13.21
C ALA A 94 8.14 -27.22 12.63
N ASP A 95 7.59 -28.09 11.79
CA ASP A 95 8.40 -28.95 10.94
C ASP A 95 8.90 -28.15 9.72
N PHE A 96 10.22 -27.94 9.65
CA PHE A 96 10.92 -27.25 8.55
C PHE A 96 11.49 -28.20 7.48
N THR A 97 11.11 -29.46 7.49
CA THR A 97 11.56 -30.43 6.48
C THR A 97 10.88 -30.22 5.13
N LYS A 98 11.47 -30.75 4.06
CA LYS A 98 10.80 -30.81 2.75
C LYS A 98 9.48 -31.58 2.89
N ALA A 99 8.50 -31.20 2.09
CA ALA A 99 7.22 -31.89 2.15
C ALA A 99 7.32 -33.26 1.47
N GLU A 100 6.71 -34.29 2.04
CA GLU A 100 6.76 -35.64 1.47
C GLU A 100 5.73 -35.83 0.36
N SER A 101 4.64 -35.06 0.40
CA SER A 101 3.54 -35.14 -0.54
C SER A 101 2.88 -33.78 -0.78
N ILE A 102 1.99 -33.71 -1.76
CA ILE A 102 1.17 -32.52 -2.02
C ILE A 102 0.33 -32.16 -0.78
N ASP A 103 -0.20 -33.15 -0.07
CA ASP A 103 -1.05 -32.92 1.11
C ASP A 103 -0.24 -32.39 2.29
N ASP A 104 0.91 -33.02 2.55
CA ASP A 104 1.87 -32.53 3.55
C ASP A 104 2.28 -31.08 3.23
N THR A 105 2.49 -30.76 1.95
CA THR A 105 2.78 -29.37 1.52
C THR A 105 1.61 -28.42 1.82
N ILE A 106 0.37 -28.85 1.59
CA ILE A 106 -0.82 -28.04 1.89
C ILE A 106 -0.91 -27.77 3.40
N ASP A 107 -0.78 -28.82 4.22
CA ASP A 107 -0.86 -28.72 5.68
C ASP A 107 0.26 -27.84 6.25
N LYS A 108 1.49 -28.03 5.77
CA LYS A 108 2.65 -27.17 6.09
C LYS A 108 2.44 -25.72 5.66
N THR A 109 1.84 -25.49 4.48
CA THR A 109 1.52 -24.13 3.99
C THR A 109 0.43 -23.45 4.81
N ILE A 110 -0.58 -24.19 5.27
CA ILE A 110 -1.63 -23.68 6.17
C ILE A 110 -1.01 -23.31 7.52
N SER A 111 -0.22 -24.22 8.10
CA SER A 111 0.46 -24.03 9.38
C SER A 111 1.38 -22.80 9.36
N ILE A 112 2.20 -22.65 8.32
CA ILE A 112 3.11 -21.50 8.22
C ILE A 112 2.35 -20.18 8.01
N THR A 113 1.23 -20.22 7.27
CA THR A 113 0.37 -19.04 7.08
C THR A 113 -0.28 -18.59 8.39
N ALA A 114 -0.75 -19.55 9.21
CA ALA A 114 -1.26 -19.25 10.55
C ALA A 114 -0.18 -18.63 11.44
N ASN A 115 1.04 -19.16 11.39
CA ASN A 115 2.19 -18.63 12.10
C ASN A 115 2.51 -17.17 11.71
N PHE A 116 2.50 -16.85 10.40
CA PHE A 116 2.67 -15.48 9.93
C PHE A 116 1.59 -14.55 10.49
N LEU A 117 0.33 -14.96 10.44
CA LEU A 117 -0.79 -14.16 10.94
C LEU A 117 -0.65 -13.86 12.44
N LEU A 118 -0.26 -14.86 13.24
CA LEU A 118 -0.01 -14.67 14.68
C LEU A 118 1.12 -13.68 14.94
N LEU A 119 2.22 -13.77 14.18
CA LEU A 119 3.34 -12.84 14.29
C LEU A 119 2.96 -11.41 13.88
N GLU A 120 2.18 -11.24 12.80
CA GLU A 120 1.67 -9.94 12.37
C GLU A 120 0.75 -9.31 13.41
N ILE A 121 -0.19 -10.08 13.98
CA ILE A 121 -1.08 -9.60 15.04
C ILE A 121 -0.28 -9.10 16.24
N ARG A 122 0.71 -9.89 16.70
CA ARG A 122 1.58 -9.49 17.81
C ARG A 122 2.36 -8.23 17.50
N TYR A 123 3.00 -8.18 16.33
CA TYR A 123 3.73 -7.00 15.86
C TYR A 123 2.84 -5.74 15.88
N MET A 124 1.63 -5.83 15.32
CA MET A 124 0.67 -4.73 15.29
C MET A 124 0.26 -4.27 16.70
N ASN A 125 0.01 -5.21 17.61
CA ASN A 125 -0.35 -4.91 18.98
C ASN A 125 0.81 -4.25 19.76
N ASP A 126 2.02 -4.77 19.62
CA ASP A 126 3.20 -4.29 20.33
C ASP A 126 3.62 -2.89 19.85
N THR A 127 3.67 -2.67 18.54
CA THR A 127 3.99 -1.36 17.97
C THR A 127 2.93 -0.31 18.31
N LYS A 128 1.63 -0.66 18.24
CA LYS A 128 0.53 0.23 18.64
C LYS A 128 0.60 0.59 20.13
N SER A 129 0.89 -0.38 20.99
CA SER A 129 1.04 -0.17 22.43
C SER A 129 2.20 0.77 22.77
N LEU A 130 3.38 0.54 22.19
CA LEU A 130 4.56 1.39 22.37
C LEU A 130 4.33 2.81 21.84
N ALA A 131 3.77 2.92 20.64
CA ALA A 131 3.44 4.20 20.03
C ALA A 131 2.47 4.99 20.92
N LYS A 132 1.37 4.36 21.38
CA LYS A 132 0.39 5.00 22.27
C LYS A 132 1.07 5.58 23.51
N THR A 133 1.94 4.82 24.18
CA THR A 133 2.68 5.28 25.36
C THR A 133 3.55 6.50 25.08
N ILE A 134 4.24 6.52 23.94
CA ILE A 134 5.08 7.65 23.52
C ILE A 134 4.21 8.88 23.22
N TYR A 135 3.23 8.75 22.32
CA TYR A 135 2.40 9.88 21.88
C TYR A 135 1.62 10.49 23.05
N THR A 136 0.98 9.68 23.90
CA THR A 136 0.25 10.19 25.06
C THR A 136 1.16 11.02 25.97
N PHE A 137 2.39 10.56 26.25
CA PHE A 137 3.32 11.29 27.10
C PHE A 137 3.72 12.67 26.53
N TYR A 138 4.09 12.73 25.25
CA TYR A 138 4.52 13.99 24.63
C TYR A 138 3.36 14.93 24.35
N LEU A 139 2.19 14.42 23.92
CA LEU A 139 1.02 15.25 23.63
C LEU A 139 0.53 16.01 24.87
N ILE A 140 0.58 15.39 26.05
CA ILE A 140 0.26 16.08 27.31
C ILE A 140 1.19 17.29 27.53
N LYS A 141 2.49 17.13 27.28
CA LYS A 141 3.49 18.21 27.45
C LYS A 141 3.33 19.31 26.40
N ILE A 142 3.08 18.92 25.15
CA ILE A 142 2.79 19.84 24.05
C ILE A 142 1.54 20.67 24.38
N ALA A 143 0.49 20.04 24.90
CA ALA A 143 -0.73 20.73 25.33
C ALA A 143 -0.47 21.74 26.47
N ASP A 144 0.41 21.41 27.43
CA ASP A 144 0.85 22.36 28.46
C ASP A 144 1.56 23.59 27.85
N LYS A 145 2.46 23.39 26.87
CA LYS A 145 3.12 24.52 26.20
C LYS A 145 2.14 25.37 25.40
N TYR A 146 1.20 24.73 24.71
CA TYR A 146 0.13 25.40 23.98
C TYR A 146 -0.71 26.28 24.91
N LYS A 147 -1.14 25.75 26.06
CA LYS A 147 -1.91 26.49 27.07
C LYS A 147 -1.14 27.69 27.64
N LYS A 148 0.19 27.58 27.80
CA LYS A 148 1.04 28.66 28.32
C LYS A 148 1.35 29.74 27.26
N GLY A 149 1.59 29.34 26.01
CA GLY A 149 1.85 30.25 24.90
C GLY A 149 0.60 30.98 24.39
N GLY A 150 -0.56 30.32 24.42
CA GLY A 150 -1.83 30.86 23.92
C GLY A 150 -2.56 31.84 24.85
N LYS A 151 -1.99 32.21 26.00
CA LYS A 151 -2.58 33.25 26.86
C LYS A 151 -2.52 34.61 26.15
N THR A 152 -3.63 35.32 26.15
CA THR A 152 -3.75 36.69 25.62
C THR A 152 -2.72 37.62 26.27
N LYS A 153 -2.34 38.68 25.54
CA LYS A 153 -1.43 39.71 26.05
C LYS A 153 -2.03 40.38 27.28
N SER A 154 -1.24 40.49 28.35
CA SER A 154 -1.67 41.19 29.56
C SER A 154 -1.65 42.72 29.38
N THR A 155 -2.54 43.43 30.08
CA THR A 155 -2.58 44.90 30.13
C THR A 155 -1.25 45.53 30.56
N PHE A 156 -0.44 44.79 31.33
CA PHE A 156 0.86 45.24 31.84
C PHE A 156 2.06 44.57 31.12
N GLU A 157 1.84 43.83 30.04
CA GLU A 157 2.89 43.16 29.23
C GLU A 157 3.19 43.99 27.98
N THR A 158 4.49 44.18 27.67
CA THR A 158 4.86 44.88 26.43
C THR A 158 4.62 44.00 25.21
N GLU A 159 4.50 44.61 24.02
CA GLU A 159 4.34 43.84 22.77
C GLU A 159 5.55 42.91 22.51
N LYS A 160 6.74 43.38 22.87
CA LYS A 160 7.98 42.61 22.75
C LYS A 160 7.97 41.39 23.68
N ASP A 161 7.57 41.58 24.94
CA ASP A 161 7.52 40.48 25.92
C ASP A 161 6.46 39.43 25.54
N TYR A 162 5.32 39.87 25.02
CA TYR A 162 4.27 39.00 24.50
C TYR A 162 4.78 38.12 23.35
N LYS A 163 5.43 38.73 22.34
CA LYS A 163 6.01 38.01 21.20
C LYS A 163 7.09 37.02 21.64
N ASN A 164 8.01 37.46 22.50
CA ASN A 164 9.06 36.60 23.06
C ASN A 164 8.48 35.38 23.79
N ARG A 165 7.37 35.56 24.53
CA ARG A 165 6.67 34.48 25.21
C ARG A 165 6.05 33.49 24.22
N GLN A 166 5.35 33.98 23.20
CA GLN A 166 4.76 33.13 22.16
C GLN A 166 5.83 32.32 21.42
N GLU A 167 6.91 32.98 21.01
CA GLU A 167 8.05 32.35 20.34
C GLU A 167 8.69 31.30 21.23
N LYS A 168 8.98 31.61 22.51
CA LYS A 168 9.57 30.65 23.46
C LYS A 168 8.76 29.35 23.54
N TYR A 169 7.44 29.45 23.73
CA TYR A 169 6.59 28.26 23.84
C TYR A 169 6.37 27.57 22.49
N GLY A 170 6.31 28.32 21.40
CA GLY A 170 6.24 27.79 20.03
C GLY A 170 7.45 26.95 19.67
N THR A 171 8.66 27.48 19.91
CA THR A 171 9.93 26.76 19.69
C THR A 171 9.98 25.49 20.51
N ARG A 172 9.70 25.56 21.81
CA ARG A 172 9.72 24.37 22.68
C ARG A 172 8.69 23.32 22.27
N MET A 173 7.52 23.73 21.79
CA MET A 173 6.50 22.82 21.28
C MET A 173 7.00 22.07 20.03
N ASN A 174 7.67 22.77 19.12
CA ASN A 174 8.23 22.17 17.92
C ASN A 174 9.38 21.20 18.23
N GLU A 175 10.22 21.54 19.20
CA GLU A 175 11.24 20.62 19.73
C GLU A 175 10.60 19.34 20.28
N LEU A 176 9.57 19.45 21.12
CA LEU A 176 8.86 18.30 21.68
C LEU A 176 8.23 17.42 20.59
N LYS A 177 7.66 18.02 19.55
CA LYS A 177 7.13 17.27 18.39
C LYS A 177 8.24 16.52 17.65
N LYS A 178 9.38 17.18 17.40
CA LYS A 178 10.54 16.56 16.74
C LYS A 178 11.11 15.41 17.57
N GLU A 179 11.27 15.63 18.87
CA GLU A 179 11.71 14.64 19.85
C GLU A 179 10.76 13.44 19.91
N MET A 180 9.45 13.68 19.94
CA MET A 180 8.41 12.64 19.94
C MET A 180 8.49 11.76 18.69
N ASN A 181 8.47 12.38 17.50
CA ASN A 181 8.49 11.65 16.23
C ASN A 181 9.81 10.91 16.05
N GLY A 182 10.94 11.54 16.35
CA GLY A 182 12.26 10.90 16.27
C GLY A 182 12.37 9.70 17.20
N PHE A 183 11.85 9.82 18.44
CA PHE A 183 11.86 8.72 19.39
C PHE A 183 10.91 7.59 18.99
N ALA A 184 9.67 7.90 18.57
CA ALA A 184 8.71 6.91 18.09
C ALA A 184 9.25 6.13 16.90
N ASN A 185 9.84 6.82 15.92
CA ASN A 185 10.44 6.19 14.75
C ASN A 185 11.62 5.30 15.11
N ASN A 186 12.48 5.72 16.04
CA ASN A 186 13.61 4.91 16.48
C ASN A 186 13.14 3.62 17.20
N ILE A 187 12.12 3.71 18.07
CA ILE A 187 11.55 2.55 18.75
C ILE A 187 10.90 1.59 17.74
N LYS A 188 10.11 2.12 16.80
CA LYS A 188 9.51 1.31 15.74
C LYS A 188 10.57 0.62 14.90
N PHE A 189 11.59 1.35 14.44
CA PHE A 189 12.68 0.80 13.63
C PHE A 189 13.40 -0.37 14.30
N GLN A 190 13.67 -0.28 15.61
CA GLN A 190 14.29 -1.38 16.36
C GLN A 190 13.39 -2.62 16.39
N TYR A 191 12.09 -2.42 16.58
CA TYR A 191 11.12 -3.52 16.56
C TYR A 191 10.99 -4.14 15.16
N ASP A 192 10.86 -3.31 14.12
CA ASP A 192 10.77 -3.73 12.72
C ASP A 192 11.98 -4.60 12.34
N LYS A 193 13.19 -4.17 12.72
CA LYS A 193 14.43 -4.92 12.46
C LYS A 193 14.41 -6.30 13.10
N GLU A 194 14.01 -6.40 14.36
CA GLU A 194 13.92 -7.69 15.06
C GLU A 194 12.84 -8.57 14.43
N TYR A 195 11.65 -8.01 14.19
CA TYR A 195 10.54 -8.72 13.57
C TYR A 195 10.92 -9.32 12.20
N LEU A 196 11.55 -8.52 11.33
CA LEU A 196 12.04 -8.96 10.02
C LEU A 196 13.11 -10.06 10.14
N THR A 197 13.94 -10.01 11.18
CA THR A 197 14.94 -11.06 11.45
C THR A 197 14.25 -12.36 11.88
N GLN A 198 13.23 -12.26 12.73
CA GLN A 198 12.51 -13.42 13.25
C GLN A 198 11.60 -14.09 12.23
N ILE A 199 10.99 -13.32 11.32
CA ILE A 199 10.09 -13.84 10.29
C ILE A 199 10.81 -14.51 9.12
N LYS A 200 12.07 -14.14 8.86
CA LYS A 200 12.87 -14.60 7.71
C LYS A 200 12.91 -16.13 7.54
N PRO A 201 13.20 -16.94 8.58
CA PRO A 201 13.24 -18.40 8.43
C PRO A 201 11.91 -19.00 7.95
N PHE A 202 10.79 -18.42 8.35
CA PHE A 202 9.48 -18.85 7.87
C PHE A 202 9.26 -18.46 6.41
N LEU A 203 9.74 -17.29 5.97
CA LEU A 203 9.65 -16.88 4.56
C LEU A 203 10.49 -17.78 3.66
N ASP A 204 11.71 -18.08 4.10
CA ASP A 204 12.64 -18.98 3.41
C ASP A 204 12.01 -20.38 3.31
N TYR A 205 11.39 -20.87 4.39
CA TYR A 205 10.70 -22.15 4.40
C TYR A 205 9.44 -22.18 3.53
N ARG A 206 8.59 -21.13 3.57
CA ARG A 206 7.44 -21.01 2.66
C ARG A 206 7.89 -21.09 1.20
N THR A 207 8.99 -20.42 0.88
CA THR A 207 9.57 -20.42 -0.46
C THR A 207 10.07 -21.82 -0.84
N LEU A 208 10.73 -22.53 0.08
CA LEU A 208 11.18 -23.90 -0.13
C LEU A 208 10.01 -24.84 -0.49
N ILE A 209 8.95 -24.86 0.32
CA ILE A 209 7.82 -25.80 0.14
C ILE A 209 6.95 -25.43 -1.07
N THR A 210 6.74 -24.14 -1.35
CA THR A 210 5.89 -23.70 -2.48
C THR A 210 6.57 -23.81 -3.85
N ASN A 211 7.90 -23.96 -3.87
CA ASN A 211 8.66 -24.25 -5.08
C ASN A 211 8.84 -25.76 -5.33
N GLN A 212 8.45 -26.60 -4.37
CA GLN A 212 8.53 -28.05 -4.55
C GLN A 212 7.57 -28.52 -5.65
N LEU A 213 8.09 -29.36 -6.54
CA LEU A 213 7.36 -29.90 -7.67
C LEU A 213 6.99 -31.36 -7.43
N PHE A 214 5.72 -31.68 -7.64
CA PHE A 214 5.17 -33.00 -7.45
C PHE A 214 4.75 -33.57 -8.80
N PRO A 215 5.46 -34.58 -9.33
CA PRO A 215 5.06 -35.25 -10.55
C PRO A 215 3.76 -36.01 -10.33
N ILE A 216 2.83 -35.91 -11.29
CA ILE A 216 1.55 -36.60 -11.23
C ILE A 216 1.64 -37.88 -12.06
N SER A 217 1.18 -38.99 -11.48
CA SER A 217 1.08 -40.27 -12.19
C SER A 217 0.26 -40.14 -13.47
N PHE A 218 0.75 -40.72 -14.56
CA PHE A 218 0.10 -40.70 -15.88
C PHE A 218 -1.33 -41.24 -15.85
N GLN A 219 -1.66 -42.18 -14.95
CA GLN A 219 -3.02 -42.73 -14.78
C GLN A 219 -4.04 -41.67 -14.37
N ASN A 220 -3.57 -40.60 -13.72
CA ASN A 220 -4.38 -39.49 -13.25
C ASN A 220 -4.46 -38.35 -14.27
N VAL A 221 -3.77 -38.47 -15.41
CA VAL A 221 -3.74 -37.47 -16.46
C VAL A 221 -4.42 -38.02 -17.71
N LYS A 222 -5.39 -37.28 -18.23
CA LYS A 222 -5.98 -37.51 -19.55
C LYS A 222 -5.73 -36.29 -20.40
N PHE A 223 -5.42 -36.46 -21.68
CA PHE A 223 -5.30 -35.33 -22.59
C PHE A 223 -5.89 -35.65 -23.96
N SER A 224 -6.18 -34.60 -24.71
CA SER A 224 -6.58 -34.66 -26.11
C SER A 224 -5.92 -33.52 -26.89
N LEU A 225 -5.47 -33.83 -28.10
CA LEU A 225 -5.05 -32.83 -29.07
C LEU A 225 -6.29 -32.30 -29.80
N GLU A 226 -6.62 -31.03 -29.58
CA GLU A 226 -7.88 -30.45 -30.07
C GLU A 226 -7.75 -29.92 -31.50
N ARG A 227 -6.66 -29.19 -31.76
CA ARG A 227 -6.41 -28.52 -33.05
C ARG A 227 -4.93 -28.29 -33.25
N TYR A 228 -4.44 -28.50 -34.47
CA TYR A 228 -3.14 -28.01 -34.89
C TYR A 228 -3.25 -26.59 -35.45
N ASP A 229 -2.41 -25.69 -34.97
CA ASP A 229 -2.21 -24.36 -35.53
C ASP A 229 -0.97 -24.40 -36.43
N SER A 230 -1.18 -24.35 -37.75
CA SER A 230 -0.10 -24.37 -38.74
C SER A 230 0.70 -23.07 -38.79
N GLU A 231 0.09 -21.93 -38.45
CA GLU A 231 0.79 -20.64 -38.42
C GLU A 231 1.78 -20.60 -37.25
N ASN A 232 1.35 -21.06 -36.08
CA ASN A 232 2.14 -21.03 -34.85
C ASN A 232 2.88 -22.35 -34.55
N LYS A 233 2.65 -23.39 -35.36
CA LYS A 233 3.28 -24.71 -35.28
C LYS A 233 3.14 -25.37 -33.90
N HIS A 234 1.92 -25.41 -33.38
CA HIS A 234 1.63 -26.06 -32.10
C HIS A 234 0.26 -26.74 -32.09
N PHE A 235 0.13 -27.76 -31.26
CA PHE A 235 -1.18 -28.29 -30.87
C PHE A 235 -1.78 -27.49 -29.73
N VAL A 236 -3.08 -27.24 -29.82
CA VAL A 236 -3.88 -26.94 -28.63
C VAL A 236 -4.18 -28.24 -27.92
N VAL A 237 -3.78 -28.35 -26.66
CA VAL A 237 -3.93 -29.55 -25.83
C VAL A 237 -4.85 -29.27 -24.67
N LEU A 238 -5.91 -30.07 -24.56
CA LEU A 238 -6.76 -30.10 -23.39
C LEU A 238 -6.25 -31.18 -22.44
N THR A 239 -5.73 -30.79 -21.28
CA THR A 239 -5.25 -31.72 -20.26
C THR A 239 -6.19 -31.72 -19.06
N THR A 240 -6.71 -32.89 -18.70
CA THR A 240 -7.50 -33.12 -17.49
C THR A 240 -6.68 -33.91 -16.48
N VAL A 241 -6.47 -33.34 -15.30
CA VAL A 241 -5.74 -33.96 -14.20
C VAL A 241 -6.71 -34.25 -13.07
N LYS A 242 -6.83 -35.51 -12.67
CA LYS A 242 -7.64 -35.94 -11.52
C LYS A 242 -6.74 -36.12 -10.31
N LEU A 243 -6.92 -35.29 -9.30
CA LEU A 243 -6.23 -35.45 -8.02
C LEU A 243 -7.27 -35.53 -6.93
N LYS A 244 -7.38 -36.72 -6.32
CA LYS A 244 -8.39 -37.02 -5.31
C LYS A 244 -9.80 -36.72 -5.83
N LYS A 245 -10.56 -35.86 -5.13
CA LYS A 245 -11.91 -35.40 -5.49
C LYS A 245 -11.92 -34.19 -6.43
N GLN A 246 -10.76 -33.61 -6.74
CA GLN A 246 -10.65 -32.43 -7.59
C GLN A 246 -10.29 -32.82 -9.02
N LYS A 247 -10.87 -32.10 -9.98
CA LYS A 247 -10.56 -32.22 -11.40
C LYS A 247 -10.03 -30.88 -11.88
N PHE A 248 -8.80 -30.90 -12.37
CA PHE A 248 -8.19 -29.74 -12.99
C PHE A 248 -8.26 -29.90 -14.50
N LYS A 249 -8.65 -28.85 -15.20
CA LYS A 249 -8.59 -28.77 -16.66
C LYS A 249 -7.63 -27.68 -17.05
N TYR A 250 -6.72 -27.98 -17.96
CA TYR A 250 -5.75 -27.05 -18.50
C TYR A 250 -5.84 -27.01 -20.01
N LEU A 251 -5.79 -25.80 -20.54
CA LEU A 251 -5.57 -25.55 -21.95
C LEU A 251 -4.11 -25.12 -22.13
N SER A 252 -3.37 -25.88 -22.94
CA SER A 252 -1.93 -25.70 -23.10
C SER A 252 -1.54 -25.78 -24.57
N PHE A 253 -0.41 -25.19 -24.96
CA PHE A 253 0.01 -25.15 -26.37
C PHE A 253 1.29 -25.96 -26.53
N LEU A 254 1.19 -27.11 -27.17
CA LEU A 254 2.29 -28.04 -27.35
C LEU A 254 3.03 -27.74 -28.67
N PRO A 255 4.24 -27.16 -28.64
CA PRO A 255 4.98 -26.85 -29.85
C PRO A 255 5.31 -28.13 -30.61
N PHE A 256 5.00 -28.18 -31.90
CA PHE A 256 5.16 -29.38 -32.69
C PHE A 256 5.48 -29.08 -34.16
N PRO A 257 6.53 -29.68 -34.75
CA PRO A 257 6.86 -29.47 -36.15
C PRO A 257 5.73 -29.90 -37.08
N GLU A 258 5.47 -29.10 -38.12
CA GLU A 258 4.41 -29.36 -39.10
C GLU A 258 4.54 -30.73 -39.78
N LYS A 259 5.78 -31.16 -40.07
CA LYS A 259 6.04 -32.47 -40.69
C LYS A 259 5.56 -33.65 -39.85
N GLN A 260 5.55 -33.50 -38.52
CA GLN A 260 5.18 -34.56 -37.58
C GLN A 260 3.77 -34.34 -37.01
N SER A 261 3.11 -33.21 -37.30
CA SER A 261 1.82 -32.90 -36.69
C SER A 261 0.77 -33.93 -37.07
N ARG A 262 0.73 -34.37 -38.33
CA ARG A 262 -0.26 -35.37 -38.76
C ARG A 262 -0.13 -36.69 -38.01
N GLU A 263 1.09 -37.22 -37.93
CA GLU A 263 1.39 -38.49 -37.23
C GLU A 263 0.93 -38.44 -35.78
N TYR A 264 1.35 -37.42 -35.03
CA TYR A 264 1.01 -37.31 -33.61
C TYR A 264 -0.43 -36.87 -33.35
N GLY A 265 -1.06 -36.19 -34.31
CA GLY A 265 -2.50 -35.90 -34.28
C GLY A 265 -3.37 -37.14 -34.45
N GLU A 266 -2.96 -38.05 -35.33
CA GLU A 266 -3.64 -39.34 -35.56
C GLU A 266 -3.29 -40.36 -34.46
N HIS A 267 -2.07 -40.31 -33.92
CA HIS A 267 -1.53 -41.23 -32.91
C HIS A 267 -1.07 -40.50 -31.63
N GLN A 268 -2.00 -39.84 -30.94
CA GLN A 268 -1.69 -39.10 -29.72
C GLN A 268 -1.14 -39.99 -28.59
N GLU A 269 -1.35 -41.30 -28.63
CA GLU A 269 -0.78 -42.30 -27.72
C GLU A 269 0.75 -42.36 -27.74
N LEU A 270 1.40 -41.80 -28.79
CA LEU A 270 2.85 -41.65 -28.87
C LEU A 270 3.40 -40.59 -27.91
N LEU A 271 2.53 -39.81 -27.26
CA LEU A 271 2.89 -38.78 -26.30
C LEU A 271 2.59 -39.23 -24.87
N ILE A 272 3.61 -39.22 -24.02
CA ILE A 272 3.49 -39.52 -22.60
C ILE A 272 3.39 -38.19 -21.83
N PRO A 273 2.30 -37.90 -21.11
CA PRO A 273 2.18 -36.66 -20.36
C PRO A 273 3.08 -36.67 -19.10
N ASP A 274 3.88 -35.62 -18.92
CA ASP A 274 4.62 -35.31 -17.70
C ASP A 274 4.06 -34.00 -17.10
N VAL A 275 3.29 -34.13 -16.03
CA VAL A 275 2.63 -32.99 -15.37
C VAL A 275 3.16 -32.84 -13.96
N LYS A 276 3.66 -31.65 -13.62
CA LYS A 276 4.19 -31.34 -12.29
C LYS A 276 3.36 -30.26 -11.65
N PHE A 277 2.85 -30.57 -10.46
CA PHE A 277 2.08 -29.64 -9.64
C PHE A 277 2.97 -29.00 -8.58
N ARG A 278 2.54 -27.83 -8.11
CA ARG A 278 3.04 -27.20 -6.90
C ARG A 278 1.88 -26.70 -6.06
N VAL A 279 2.16 -26.44 -4.79
CA VAL A 279 1.23 -25.74 -3.89
C VAL A 279 1.60 -24.27 -3.88
N THR A 280 0.60 -23.41 -4.08
CA THR A 280 0.77 -21.95 -4.02
C THR A 280 0.78 -21.47 -2.58
N GLU A 281 1.20 -20.23 -2.34
CA GLU A 281 1.15 -19.61 -1.01
C GLU A 281 -0.26 -19.53 -0.41
N ARG A 282 -1.30 -19.60 -1.25
CA ARG A 282 -2.72 -19.67 -0.83
C ARG A 282 -3.20 -21.10 -0.59
N SER A 283 -2.28 -22.05 -0.47
CA SER A 283 -2.55 -23.49 -0.31
C SER A 283 -3.36 -24.13 -1.44
N HIS A 284 -3.43 -23.49 -2.61
CA HIS A 284 -4.06 -24.06 -3.80
C HIS A 284 -3.05 -24.84 -4.63
N MET A 285 -3.49 -25.99 -5.16
CA MET A 285 -2.75 -26.77 -6.14
C MET A 285 -2.80 -26.11 -7.51
N LYS A 286 -1.65 -26.00 -8.19
CA LYS A 286 -1.56 -25.50 -9.56
C LYS A 286 -0.51 -26.28 -10.35
N ALA A 287 -0.81 -26.61 -11.61
CA ALA A 287 0.19 -27.15 -12.52
C ALA A 287 1.28 -26.10 -12.75
N ARG A 288 2.53 -26.46 -12.47
CA ARG A 288 3.70 -25.62 -12.76
C ARG A 288 4.22 -25.88 -14.16
N SER A 289 4.25 -27.14 -14.57
CA SER A 289 4.66 -27.56 -15.91
C SER A 289 3.75 -28.66 -16.44
N ILE A 290 3.44 -28.56 -17.73
CA ILE A 290 2.81 -29.60 -18.51
C ILE A 290 3.74 -29.83 -19.70
N SER A 291 4.24 -31.05 -19.82
CA SER A 291 5.14 -31.49 -20.88
C SER A 291 4.63 -32.81 -21.45
N PHE A 292 5.10 -33.14 -22.65
CA PHE A 292 4.82 -34.40 -23.31
C PHE A 292 6.12 -35.01 -23.80
N ILE A 293 6.39 -36.25 -23.42
CA ILE A 293 7.58 -37.00 -23.79
C ILE A 293 7.22 -37.85 -25.02
N SER A 294 8.02 -37.74 -26.07
CA SER A 294 7.98 -38.59 -27.26
C SER A 294 9.20 -39.51 -27.29
N VAL A 295 9.31 -40.35 -28.33
CA VAL A 295 10.48 -41.21 -28.55
C VAL A 295 11.78 -40.40 -28.67
N ASP A 296 11.72 -39.22 -29.31
CA ASP A 296 12.92 -38.45 -29.64
C ASP A 296 13.29 -37.40 -28.59
N LYS A 297 12.28 -36.80 -27.94
CA LYS A 297 12.48 -35.69 -26.99
C LYS A 297 11.25 -35.37 -26.13
N GLU A 298 11.48 -34.55 -25.11
CA GLU A 298 10.44 -33.86 -24.33
C GLU A 298 10.01 -32.55 -25.02
N TYR A 299 8.71 -32.37 -25.15
CA TYR A 299 8.06 -31.16 -25.61
C TYR A 299 7.37 -30.46 -24.44
N LYS A 300 7.82 -29.24 -24.10
CA LYS A 300 7.21 -28.43 -23.05
C LYS A 300 6.08 -27.60 -23.62
N CYS A 301 4.91 -27.61 -22.97
CA CYS A 301 3.84 -26.71 -23.38
C CYS A 301 4.21 -25.25 -23.12
N ILE A 302 3.90 -24.40 -24.09
CA ILE A 302 3.81 -22.96 -23.92
C ILE A 302 2.46 -22.70 -23.27
N GLY A 303 2.49 -22.07 -22.10
CA GLY A 303 1.31 -21.71 -21.34
C GLY A 303 0.44 -22.85 -20.81
N ASN A 304 0.05 -22.72 -19.54
CA ASN A 304 -0.80 -23.69 -18.85
C ASN A 304 -1.97 -22.93 -18.23
N ILE A 305 -3.04 -22.77 -19.02
CA ILE A 305 -4.20 -21.98 -18.62
C ILE A 305 -5.15 -22.89 -17.86
N ASN A 306 -5.35 -22.63 -16.57
CA ASN A 306 -6.32 -23.36 -15.78
C ASN A 306 -7.74 -22.94 -16.20
N ILE A 307 -8.49 -23.86 -16.80
CA ILE A 307 -9.87 -23.69 -17.24
C ILE A 307 -10.84 -24.54 -16.42
N SER A 308 -10.45 -24.91 -15.20
CA SER A 308 -11.32 -25.65 -14.29
C SER A 308 -12.55 -24.80 -13.94
N GLY A 309 -13.74 -25.34 -14.21
CA GLY A 309 -15.00 -24.62 -14.00
C GLY A 309 -15.45 -23.75 -15.18
N VAL A 310 -14.62 -23.60 -16.21
CA VAL A 310 -15.04 -22.94 -17.46
C VAL A 310 -16.08 -23.80 -18.17
N LYS A 311 -17.22 -23.20 -18.51
CA LYS A 311 -18.34 -23.91 -19.15
C LYS A 311 -18.21 -23.90 -20.68
N LYS A 312 -17.75 -22.78 -21.24
CA LYS A 312 -17.60 -22.55 -22.67
C LYS A 312 -16.27 -21.88 -22.95
N TRP A 313 -15.61 -22.33 -24.00
CA TRP A 313 -14.45 -21.67 -24.54
C TRP A 313 -14.50 -21.66 -26.07
N THR A 314 -13.77 -20.73 -26.71
CA THR A 314 -13.76 -20.58 -28.17
C THR A 314 -12.38 -20.15 -28.62
N ILE A 315 -11.85 -20.78 -29.66
CA ILE A 315 -10.58 -20.41 -30.29
C ILE A 315 -10.88 -19.66 -31.59
N LYS A 316 -10.26 -18.49 -31.76
CA LYS A 316 -10.22 -17.77 -33.03
C LYS A 316 -8.78 -17.31 -33.26
N ASP A 317 -8.12 -17.91 -34.24
CA ASP A 317 -6.69 -17.73 -34.50
C ASP A 317 -5.85 -17.96 -33.23
N ASN A 318 -5.01 -16.98 -32.86
CA ASN A 318 -4.18 -16.95 -31.65
C ASN A 318 -4.94 -16.56 -30.36
N LEU A 319 -6.25 -16.33 -30.42
CA LEU A 319 -7.05 -15.88 -29.29
C LEU A 319 -7.99 -16.95 -28.75
N ILE A 320 -8.11 -17.01 -27.43
CA ILE A 320 -9.00 -17.93 -26.72
C ILE A 320 -9.91 -17.16 -25.78
N SER A 321 -11.22 -17.26 -25.99
CA SER A 321 -12.24 -16.75 -25.05
C SER A 321 -12.62 -17.83 -24.05
N LEU A 322 -12.70 -17.49 -22.76
CA LEU A 322 -13.16 -18.35 -21.67
C LEU A 322 -14.38 -17.73 -20.99
N ASP A 323 -15.54 -18.39 -21.10
CA ASP A 323 -16.86 -17.97 -20.59
C ASP A 323 -17.26 -16.52 -20.93
N ASP A 324 -16.72 -15.95 -22.01
CA ASP A 324 -16.85 -14.52 -22.33
C ASP A 324 -16.45 -13.59 -21.16
N ASN A 325 -15.55 -14.05 -20.28
CA ASN A 325 -15.00 -13.28 -19.16
C ASN A 325 -13.58 -12.80 -19.45
N ILE A 326 -12.73 -13.69 -19.98
CA ILE A 326 -11.35 -13.38 -20.35
C ILE A 326 -11.03 -13.87 -21.75
N VAL A 327 -10.13 -13.15 -22.42
CA VAL A 327 -9.56 -13.49 -23.73
C VAL A 327 -8.05 -13.59 -23.59
N ILE A 328 -7.46 -14.66 -24.10
CA ILE A 328 -6.03 -14.93 -23.99
C ILE A 328 -5.40 -14.82 -25.37
N ASP A 329 -4.36 -14.01 -25.50
CA ASP A 329 -3.52 -13.85 -26.69
C ASP A 329 -2.22 -14.63 -26.51
N LEU A 330 -2.12 -15.73 -27.25
CA LEU A 330 -0.99 -16.67 -27.16
C LEU A 330 0.25 -16.15 -27.88
N TYR A 331 0.06 -15.40 -28.95
CA TYR A 331 1.17 -14.87 -29.73
C TYR A 331 1.94 -13.80 -28.93
N LYS A 332 1.20 -12.98 -28.19
CA LYS A 332 1.76 -11.91 -27.35
C LYS A 332 1.99 -12.32 -25.89
N ASN A 333 1.54 -13.51 -25.49
CA ASN A 333 1.49 -13.95 -24.08
C ASN A 333 0.73 -12.96 -23.19
N LEU A 334 -0.42 -12.47 -23.68
CA LEU A 334 -1.25 -11.50 -22.98
C LEU A 334 -2.59 -12.10 -22.59
N MET A 335 -3.20 -11.53 -21.56
CA MET A 335 -4.57 -11.80 -21.14
C MET A 335 -5.33 -10.47 -21.10
N TRP A 336 -6.57 -10.52 -21.57
CA TRP A 336 -7.49 -9.41 -21.70
C TRP A 336 -8.79 -9.77 -20.97
N PRO A 337 -9.47 -8.80 -20.33
CA PRO A 337 -10.89 -8.95 -20.06
C PRO A 337 -11.63 -9.08 -21.38
N ALA A 338 -12.70 -9.87 -21.42
CA ALA A 338 -13.51 -10.02 -22.62
C ALA A 338 -14.36 -8.77 -22.94
N LYS A 339 -14.37 -7.76 -22.06
CA LYS A 339 -15.05 -6.49 -22.23
C LYS A 339 -14.18 -5.34 -21.77
N ASP A 340 -14.31 -4.18 -22.41
CA ASP A 340 -13.75 -2.92 -21.91
C ASP A 340 -14.53 -2.41 -20.69
N ASN A 341 -14.12 -1.25 -20.19
CA ASN A 341 -14.73 -0.62 -19.04
C ASN A 341 -16.17 -0.11 -19.30
N GLY A 342 -16.58 0.02 -20.57
CA GLY A 342 -17.97 0.32 -20.96
C GLY A 342 -18.35 1.81 -21.05
N TYR A 343 -17.48 2.74 -20.66
CA TYR A 343 -17.76 4.19 -20.65
C TYR A 343 -16.52 5.04 -20.92
N SER A 344 -16.68 6.25 -21.45
CA SER A 344 -15.53 7.08 -21.79
C SER A 344 -14.87 7.68 -20.53
N MET A 345 -13.55 7.87 -20.58
CA MET A 345 -12.76 8.40 -19.45
C MET A 345 -11.52 9.11 -19.96
N SER A 346 -10.99 10.03 -19.17
CA SER A 346 -9.69 10.66 -19.42
C SER A 346 -8.57 9.61 -19.37
N TRP A 347 -7.42 9.95 -19.95
CA TRP A 347 -6.27 9.05 -19.94
C TRP A 347 -5.76 8.79 -18.51
N HIS A 348 -5.81 9.81 -17.64
CA HIS A 348 -5.42 9.68 -16.23
C HIS A 348 -6.34 8.72 -15.46
N GLU A 349 -7.65 8.80 -15.70
CA GLU A 349 -8.64 7.88 -15.15
C GLU A 349 -8.42 6.46 -15.69
N ALA A 350 -8.18 6.31 -17.00
CA ALA A 350 -7.90 5.02 -17.62
C ALA A 350 -6.67 4.34 -17.04
N LYS A 351 -5.57 5.09 -16.85
CA LYS A 351 -4.34 4.55 -16.27
C LYS A 351 -4.56 4.08 -14.83
N THR A 352 -5.34 4.84 -14.07
CA THR A 352 -5.72 4.49 -12.70
C THR A 352 -6.65 3.28 -12.66
N TYR A 353 -7.64 3.25 -13.55
CA TYR A 353 -8.58 2.13 -13.70
C TYR A 353 -7.84 0.83 -13.99
N CYS A 354 -6.98 0.79 -15.02
CA CYS A 354 -6.24 -0.42 -15.37
C CYS A 354 -5.32 -0.88 -14.24
N LYS A 355 -4.65 0.03 -13.54
CA LYS A 355 -3.76 -0.30 -12.40
C LYS A 355 -4.51 -0.90 -11.21
N ASN A 356 -5.73 -0.43 -10.95
CA ASN A 356 -6.55 -0.90 -9.84
C ASN A 356 -7.51 -2.03 -10.25
N TYR A 357 -7.50 -2.43 -11.51
CA TYR A 357 -8.40 -3.43 -12.05
C TYR A 357 -8.12 -4.79 -11.41
N GLN A 358 -9.17 -5.45 -10.93
CA GLN A 358 -9.11 -6.78 -10.36
C GLN A 358 -10.17 -7.64 -11.02
N HIS A 359 -9.73 -8.70 -11.70
CA HIS A 359 -10.63 -9.58 -12.42
C HIS A 359 -10.03 -10.98 -12.49
N TYR A 360 -10.90 -11.99 -12.46
CA TYR A 360 -10.55 -13.40 -12.58
C TYR A 360 -9.44 -13.86 -11.60
N GLY A 361 -9.41 -13.28 -10.39
CA GLY A 361 -8.42 -13.60 -9.35
C GLY A 361 -7.06 -12.94 -9.50
N TYR A 362 -6.92 -12.00 -10.44
CA TYR A 362 -5.68 -11.31 -10.78
C TYR A 362 -5.75 -9.80 -10.48
N SER A 363 -4.63 -9.22 -10.04
CA SER A 363 -4.53 -7.81 -9.60
C SER A 363 -3.35 -7.04 -10.23
N ASP A 364 -2.63 -7.68 -11.14
CA ASP A 364 -1.43 -7.22 -11.86
C ASP A 364 -1.78 -6.82 -13.30
N TRP A 365 -2.97 -6.26 -13.48
CA TRP A 365 -3.39 -5.69 -14.75
C TRP A 365 -2.74 -4.32 -14.96
N ARG A 366 -2.51 -3.99 -16.22
CA ARG A 366 -1.89 -2.72 -16.63
C ARG A 366 -2.61 -2.15 -17.85
N MET A 367 -2.31 -0.89 -18.15
CA MET A 367 -2.73 -0.27 -19.38
C MET A 367 -1.92 -0.86 -20.56
N PRO A 368 -2.55 -1.23 -21.68
CA PRO A 368 -1.88 -1.82 -22.83
C PRO A 368 -1.08 -0.79 -23.62
N THR A 369 -0.10 -1.24 -24.38
CA THR A 369 0.52 -0.43 -25.44
C THR A 369 -0.36 -0.40 -26.68
N SER A 370 -0.13 0.57 -27.56
CA SER A 370 -0.87 0.66 -28.83
C SER A 370 -0.62 -0.53 -29.76
N GLU A 371 0.54 -1.18 -29.66
CA GLU A 371 0.85 -2.39 -30.43
C GLU A 371 0.09 -3.61 -29.93
N GLU A 372 -0.09 -3.73 -28.61
CA GLU A 372 -0.90 -4.79 -28.00
C GLU A 372 -2.38 -4.62 -28.36
N LEU A 373 -2.92 -3.39 -28.29
CA LEU A 373 -4.28 -3.11 -28.73
C LEU A 373 -4.50 -3.43 -30.23
N LYS A 374 -3.49 -3.20 -31.06
CA LYS A 374 -3.56 -3.58 -32.48
C LYS A 374 -3.57 -5.09 -32.71
N SER A 375 -3.05 -5.92 -31.80
CA SER A 375 -3.05 -7.38 -31.99
C SER A 375 -4.46 -7.99 -31.89
N ILE A 376 -5.36 -7.34 -31.15
CA ILE A 376 -6.75 -7.81 -30.98
C ILE A 376 -7.73 -7.22 -32.01
N PHE A 377 -7.26 -6.32 -32.88
CA PHE A 377 -8.05 -5.73 -33.97
C PHE A 377 -8.27 -6.72 -35.11
N ASP A 378 -9.50 -6.81 -35.61
CA ASP A 378 -9.88 -7.75 -36.68
C ASP A 378 -10.28 -7.02 -37.97
N LYS A 379 -9.34 -6.87 -38.91
CA LYS A 379 -9.60 -6.26 -40.23
C LYS A 379 -10.68 -6.97 -41.05
N LYS A 380 -10.93 -8.26 -40.78
CA LYS A 380 -11.86 -9.10 -41.56
C LYS A 380 -13.26 -9.14 -40.95
N ALA A 381 -13.50 -8.45 -39.84
CA ALA A 381 -14.82 -8.36 -39.25
C ALA A 381 -15.75 -7.58 -40.22
N THR A 382 -16.55 -8.30 -41.00
CA THR A 382 -17.53 -7.73 -41.92
C THR A 382 -18.77 -7.28 -41.15
N HIS A 383 -19.24 -6.04 -41.39
CA HIS A 383 -20.51 -5.59 -40.84
C HIS A 383 -21.68 -6.23 -41.60
N ALA A 384 -22.53 -6.97 -40.88
CA ALA A 384 -23.96 -6.90 -41.17
C ALA A 384 -24.45 -5.56 -40.60
N CYS A 385 -24.44 -4.53 -41.46
CA CYS A 385 -25.10 -3.24 -41.29
C CYS A 385 -24.57 -2.32 -40.16
N TRP A 386 -24.31 -1.06 -40.53
CA TRP A 386 -24.01 0.05 -39.64
C TRP A 386 -25.14 0.31 -38.62
N PRO A 387 -24.84 0.99 -37.48
CA PRO A 387 -23.55 1.14 -36.82
C PRO A 387 -23.59 0.53 -35.41
N THR A 388 -22.48 0.01 -34.87
CA THR A 388 -22.11 0.14 -33.42
C THR A 388 -21.04 -0.83 -32.92
N LYS A 389 -20.59 -1.84 -33.67
CA LYS A 389 -19.63 -2.81 -33.11
C LYS A 389 -18.17 -2.56 -33.52
N PRO A 390 -17.24 -2.38 -32.58
CA PRO A 390 -15.80 -2.26 -32.86
C PRO A 390 -15.23 -3.55 -33.45
N TYR A 391 -14.21 -3.42 -34.31
CA TYR A 391 -13.60 -4.57 -35.00
C TYR A 391 -12.60 -5.28 -34.11
N THR A 392 -13.10 -6.27 -33.39
CA THR A 392 -12.30 -7.12 -32.51
C THR A 392 -12.64 -8.58 -32.72
N LYS A 393 -11.65 -9.44 -32.54
CA LYS A 393 -11.81 -10.89 -32.75
C LYS A 393 -12.73 -11.52 -31.70
N LEU A 394 -12.37 -11.40 -30.42
CA LEU A 394 -13.06 -12.04 -29.28
C LEU A 394 -13.36 -11.07 -28.12
N VAL A 395 -12.69 -9.92 -28.03
CA VAL A 395 -12.93 -8.91 -26.99
C VAL A 395 -14.12 -8.02 -27.40
N LYS A 396 -15.16 -7.93 -26.60
CA LYS A 396 -16.34 -7.10 -26.89
C LYS A 396 -16.14 -5.70 -26.32
N LEU A 397 -15.78 -4.73 -27.16
CA LEU A 397 -15.66 -3.34 -26.72
C LEU A 397 -17.02 -2.62 -26.87
N ALA A 398 -17.41 -1.85 -25.87
CA ALA A 398 -18.53 -0.92 -25.95
C ALA A 398 -18.13 0.37 -26.68
N LEU A 399 -16.84 0.74 -26.58
CA LEU A 399 -16.29 1.94 -27.18
C LEU A 399 -15.45 1.61 -28.41
N THR A 400 -15.42 2.53 -29.35
CA THR A 400 -14.61 2.39 -30.57
C THR A 400 -13.17 2.84 -30.38
N LYS A 401 -12.88 3.64 -29.35
CA LYS A 401 -11.53 4.15 -29.05
C LYS A 401 -11.08 3.68 -27.67
N ILE A 402 -9.86 3.17 -27.58
CA ILE A 402 -9.26 2.73 -26.31
C ILE A 402 -7.89 3.40 -26.14
N TRP A 403 -7.64 3.92 -24.93
CA TRP A 403 -6.37 4.51 -24.54
C TRP A 403 -5.26 3.48 -24.47
N SER A 404 -4.05 3.90 -24.84
CA SER A 404 -2.83 3.14 -24.64
C SER A 404 -1.89 3.85 -23.66
N SER A 405 -0.86 3.14 -23.20
CA SER A 405 0.05 3.61 -22.16
C SER A 405 1.04 4.68 -22.64
N GLU A 406 1.24 4.81 -23.96
CA GLU A 406 2.14 5.80 -24.54
C GLU A 406 1.59 7.23 -24.41
N GLU A 407 2.39 8.10 -23.81
CA GLU A 407 2.03 9.50 -23.55
C GLU A 407 3.13 10.48 -24.00
N SER A 408 2.69 11.70 -24.32
CA SER A 408 3.51 12.89 -24.53
C SER A 408 3.19 13.92 -23.44
N LYS A 409 3.66 15.18 -23.54
CA LYS A 409 3.44 16.18 -22.47
C LYS A 409 1.95 16.37 -22.14
N ASN A 410 1.11 16.65 -23.15
CA ASN A 410 -0.32 16.97 -22.97
C ASN A 410 -1.27 15.98 -23.65
N SER A 411 -0.76 15.06 -24.46
CA SER A 411 -1.57 14.12 -25.23
C SER A 411 -1.15 12.68 -24.95
N ALA A 412 -2.08 11.76 -25.12
CA ALA A 412 -1.82 10.34 -25.06
C ALA A 412 -2.23 9.65 -26.36
N LYS A 413 -1.68 8.46 -26.57
CA LYS A 413 -1.97 7.61 -27.72
C LYS A 413 -3.13 6.67 -27.39
N GLY A 414 -3.86 6.26 -28.41
CA GLY A 414 -4.86 5.19 -28.33
C GLY A 414 -5.05 4.49 -29.68
N VAL A 415 -5.98 3.55 -29.71
CA VAL A 415 -6.35 2.82 -30.93
C VAL A 415 -7.83 2.97 -31.23
N TYR A 416 -8.14 3.28 -32.48
CA TYR A 416 -9.50 3.38 -32.98
C TYR A 416 -9.90 2.07 -33.68
N PHE A 417 -10.67 1.24 -32.99
CA PHE A 417 -11.07 -0.11 -33.41
C PHE A 417 -12.06 -0.15 -34.57
N GLN A 418 -12.54 0.97 -35.09
CA GLN A 418 -13.30 0.99 -36.35
C GLN A 418 -12.40 1.06 -37.58
N THR A 419 -11.13 1.45 -37.44
CA THR A 419 -10.20 1.57 -38.58
C THR A 419 -8.86 0.87 -38.35
N GLY A 420 -8.55 0.53 -37.09
CA GLY A 420 -7.23 0.07 -36.67
C GLY A 420 -6.19 1.20 -36.61
N GLY A 421 -6.64 2.45 -36.79
CA GLY A 421 -5.81 3.64 -36.75
C GLY A 421 -5.32 3.98 -35.34
N ILE A 422 -4.18 4.67 -35.28
CA ILE A 422 -3.71 5.30 -34.07
C ILE A 422 -4.44 6.63 -33.89
N LEU A 423 -4.87 6.92 -32.66
CA LEU A 423 -5.35 8.24 -32.27
C LEU A 423 -4.36 8.92 -31.32
N TYR A 424 -4.34 10.24 -31.37
CA TYR A 424 -3.68 11.11 -30.41
C TYR A 424 -4.71 12.11 -29.90
N ASP A 425 -4.90 12.17 -28.59
CA ASP A 425 -5.90 13.06 -28.00
C ASP A 425 -5.37 13.62 -26.67
N HIS A 426 -5.93 14.76 -26.23
CA HIS A 426 -5.54 15.41 -24.99
C HIS A 426 -5.80 14.49 -23.80
N LYS A 427 -4.90 14.45 -22.81
CA LYS A 427 -5.02 13.52 -21.67
C LYS A 427 -6.30 13.71 -20.87
N ASP A 428 -6.82 14.93 -20.84
CA ASP A 428 -8.05 15.30 -20.15
C ASP A 428 -9.32 15.06 -20.98
N ALA A 429 -9.20 14.63 -22.24
CA ALA A 429 -10.35 14.32 -23.07
C ALA A 429 -11.05 13.04 -22.58
N SER A 430 -12.30 13.17 -22.14
CA SER A 430 -13.06 12.05 -21.54
C SER A 430 -14.30 11.65 -22.33
N PHE A 431 -14.48 12.19 -23.55
CA PHE A 431 -15.77 12.10 -24.26
C PHE A 431 -15.91 10.86 -25.17
N THR A 432 -14.81 10.26 -25.62
CA THR A 432 -14.90 9.22 -26.68
C THR A 432 -13.99 8.00 -26.49
N THR A 433 -13.09 8.01 -25.51
CA THR A 433 -12.05 6.98 -25.36
C THR A 433 -12.18 6.28 -24.01
N GLY A 434 -12.10 4.95 -24.02
CA GLY A 434 -12.18 4.12 -22.82
C GLY A 434 -10.87 3.44 -22.47
N ALA A 435 -10.98 2.43 -21.62
CA ALA A 435 -9.87 1.63 -21.12
C ALA A 435 -10.15 0.14 -21.26
N LEU A 436 -9.16 -0.60 -21.73
CA LEU A 436 -9.13 -2.06 -21.72
C LEU A 436 -7.83 -2.48 -21.01
N PRO A 437 -7.90 -3.02 -19.79
CA PRO A 437 -6.72 -3.55 -19.11
C PRO A 437 -6.13 -4.74 -19.88
N VAL A 438 -4.82 -4.94 -19.74
CA VAL A 438 -4.11 -6.12 -20.22
C VAL A 438 -3.20 -6.64 -19.11
N ARG A 439 -2.89 -7.93 -19.16
CA ARG A 439 -1.97 -8.58 -18.24
C ARG A 439 -0.98 -9.46 -19.01
N ASP A 440 0.28 -9.47 -18.58
CA ASP A 440 1.28 -10.42 -19.06
C ASP A 440 1.08 -11.82 -18.44
N MET A 441 1.16 -12.84 -19.28
CA MET A 441 1.21 -14.22 -18.85
C MET A 441 2.66 -14.62 -18.58
N THR A 442 3.08 -14.56 -17.32
CA THR A 442 4.36 -15.15 -16.89
C THR A 442 4.21 -16.66 -16.81
N PHE A 443 4.94 -17.40 -17.65
CA PHE A 443 4.99 -18.86 -17.63
C PHE A 443 6.03 -19.42 -16.67
#